data_AF-A0A5Y5BKW3-F1
#
_entry.id   AF-A0A5Y5BKW3-F1
#
_cell.length_a   1.000
_cell.length_b   1.000
_cell.length_c   1.000
_cell.angle_alpha   90.00
_cell.angle_beta   90.00
_cell.angle_gamma   90.00
#
_symmetry.space_group_name_H-M   'P 1'
#
loop_
_entity.id
_entity.type
_entity.pdbx_description
1 polymer ?
#
loop_
_entity_poly.entity_id
_entity_poly.type
_entity_poly.pdbx_seq_one_letter_code
_entity_poly.pdbx_strand_id
1 'polypeptide(L)'
;MSTVSLLRIDDRLIHGQVMTGWVKHINATKIIIIDDELVHDDFMISVLEMAVPNHMTLNIFNVAQAIDVLSNVKDDGEDDKIIILVKSPIPVLALLQGGVNFEELIVGGMGVNEKRSRLYRNLAASDV
;
A
#
# COMPACT_ATOMS: atom_id res chain seq x y z
N MET A 1 15.08 12.34 5.32
CA MET A 1 15.13 11.47 4.13
C MET A 1 13.97 10.53 4.24
N SER A 2 13.02 10.62 3.32
CA SER A 2 11.88 9.72 3.33
C SER A 2 12.32 8.26 3.16
N THR A 3 11.60 7.36 3.83
CA THR A 3 11.90 5.94 3.83
C THR A 3 10.62 5.12 3.76
N VAL A 4 10.61 4.12 2.88
CA VAL A 4 9.58 3.08 2.87
C VAL A 4 9.80 2.21 4.10
N SER A 5 8.96 2.41 5.11
CA SER A 5 9.06 1.73 6.41
C SER A 5 8.23 0.46 6.48
N LEU A 6 7.22 0.32 5.60
CA LEU A 6 6.37 -0.86 5.55
C LEU A 6 5.74 -1.01 4.17
N LEU A 7 5.79 -2.22 3.62
CA LEU A 7 5.05 -2.63 2.44
C LEU A 7 4.08 -3.75 2.81
N ARG A 8 2.78 -3.56 2.56
CA ARG A 8 1.74 -4.51 2.97
C ARG A 8 0.71 -4.78 1.89
N ILE A 9 0.40 -6.07 1.71
CA ILE A 9 -0.74 -6.54 0.92
C ILE A 9 -1.96 -6.66 1.82
N ASP A 10 -3.00 -5.85 1.56
CA ASP A 10 -4.32 -5.98 2.18
C ASP A 10 -5.39 -5.49 1.19
N ASP A 11 -6.29 -6.37 0.75
CA ASP A 11 -7.30 -6.03 -0.25
C ASP A 11 -8.36 -5.02 0.22
N ARG A 12 -8.44 -4.81 1.53
CA ARG A 12 -9.31 -3.81 2.17
C ARG A 12 -8.62 -2.47 2.42
N LEU A 13 -7.33 -2.36 2.10
CA LEU A 13 -6.53 -1.13 2.26
C LEU A 13 -6.64 -0.56 3.70
N ILE A 14 -7.30 0.59 3.87
CA ILE A 14 -7.49 1.26 5.15
C ILE A 14 -8.78 0.77 5.79
N HIS A 15 -8.67 -0.09 6.81
CA HIS A 15 -9.83 -0.62 7.52
C HIS A 15 -9.56 -0.91 8.99
N GLY A 16 -10.64 -0.79 9.78
CA GLY A 16 -10.67 -1.13 11.20
C GLY A 16 -9.58 -0.44 12.01
N GLN A 17 -9.08 -1.12 13.05
CA GLN A 17 -7.99 -0.63 13.90
C GLN A 17 -6.61 -1.13 13.44
N VAL A 18 -6.55 -1.93 12.37
CA VAL A 18 -5.31 -2.55 11.89
C VAL A 18 -4.36 -1.48 11.35
N MET A 19 -4.86 -0.59 10.49
CA MET A 19 -4.03 0.48 9.94
C MET A 19 -3.64 1.51 11.01
N THR A 20 -4.54 1.85 11.93
CA THR A 20 -4.22 2.71 13.08
C THR A 20 -3.06 2.13 13.91
N GLY A 21 -3.06 0.80 14.12
CA GLY A 21 -1.97 0.09 14.80
C GLY A 21 -0.63 0.22 14.06
N TRP A 22 -0.63 -0.02 12.74
CA TRP A 22 0.58 0.10 11.92
C TRP A 22 1.14 1.51 11.87
N VAL A 23 0.27 2.51 11.65
CA VAL A 23 0.64 3.92 11.66
C VAL A 23 1.35 4.28 12.96
N LYS A 24 0.78 3.89 14.10
CA LYS A 24 1.37 4.16 15.41
C LYS A 24 2.69 3.40 15.63
N HIS A 25 2.76 2.14 15.20
CA HIS A 25 3.95 1.31 15.39
C HIS A 25 5.16 1.83 14.61
N ILE A 26 4.93 2.25 13.36
CA ILE A 26 5.95 2.80 12.47
C ILE A 26 6.22 4.29 12.74
N ASN A 27 5.28 4.98 13.40
CA ASN A 27 5.21 6.43 13.46
C ASN A 27 5.18 7.03 12.05
N ALA A 28 4.29 6.48 11.21
CA ALA A 28 4.15 6.84 9.81
C ALA A 28 3.58 8.25 9.66
N THR A 29 4.07 8.98 8.66
CA THR A 29 3.60 10.33 8.29
C THR A 29 2.91 10.34 6.92
N LYS A 30 3.13 9.31 6.10
CA LYS A 30 2.60 9.19 4.74
C LYS A 30 2.13 7.77 4.46
N ILE A 31 0.96 7.65 3.83
CA ILE A 31 0.45 6.39 3.27
C ILE A 31 0.41 6.53 1.76
N ILE A 32 0.95 5.53 1.06
CA ILE A 32 0.84 5.39 -0.38
C ILE A 32 0.01 4.15 -0.69
N ILE A 33 -1.05 4.30 -1.48
CA ILE A 33 -1.80 3.18 -2.04
C ILE A 33 -1.43 3.07 -3.53
N ILE A 34 -1.09 1.86 -3.97
CA ILE A 34 -0.74 1.60 -5.37
C ILE A 34 -1.82 0.72 -5.99
N ASP A 35 -2.63 1.32 -6.87
CA ASP A 35 -3.79 0.69 -7.47
C ASP A 35 -4.22 1.45 -8.74
N ASP A 36 -4.11 0.79 -9.89
CA ASP A 36 -4.37 1.37 -11.22
C ASP A 36 -5.85 1.71 -11.45
N GLU A 37 -6.78 1.08 -10.72
CA GLU A 37 -8.21 1.36 -10.82
C GLU A 37 -8.62 2.46 -9.85
N LEU A 38 -8.14 2.37 -8.60
CA LEU A 38 -8.53 3.30 -7.53
C LEU A 38 -8.09 4.74 -7.80
N VAL A 39 -6.97 4.95 -8.52
CA VAL A 39 -6.49 6.30 -8.87
C VAL A 39 -7.49 7.10 -9.71
N HIS A 40 -8.52 6.44 -10.26
CA HIS A 40 -9.58 7.04 -11.05
C HIS A 40 -10.95 7.08 -10.35
N ASP A 41 -11.04 6.63 -9.09
CA ASP A 41 -12.28 6.57 -8.32
C ASP A 41 -12.33 7.65 -7.23
N ASP A 42 -12.70 8.88 -7.63
CA ASP A 42 -12.75 10.06 -6.75
C ASP A 42 -13.60 9.84 -5.49
N PHE A 43 -14.66 9.03 -5.60
CA PHE A 43 -15.51 8.70 -4.47
C PHE A 43 -14.75 7.84 -3.45
N MET A 44 -14.12 6.75 -3.90
CA MET A 44 -13.35 5.88 -3.02
C MET A 44 -12.11 6.58 -2.46
N ILE A 45 -11.46 7.45 -3.25
CA ILE A 45 -10.36 8.30 -2.77
C ILE A 45 -10.84 9.15 -1.60
N SER A 46 -11.97 9.85 -1.76
CA SER A 46 -12.55 10.69 -0.69
C SER A 46 -12.86 9.88 0.57
N VAL A 47 -13.40 8.68 0.42
CA VAL A 47 -13.69 7.77 1.55
C VAL A 47 -12.41 7.36 2.28
N LEU A 48 -11.34 7.06 1.56
CA LEU A 48 -10.05 6.68 2.16
C LEU A 48 -9.39 7.88 2.86
N GLU A 49 -9.44 9.07 2.27
CA GLU A 49 -8.93 10.30 2.88
C GLU A 49 -9.62 10.58 4.22
N MET A 50 -10.94 10.40 4.31
CA MET A 50 -11.70 10.53 5.56
C MET A 50 -11.29 9.53 6.65
N ALA A 51 -10.70 8.38 6.27
CA ALA A 51 -10.22 7.37 7.20
C ALA A 51 -8.78 7.64 7.69
N VAL A 52 -8.05 8.55 7.04
CA VAL A 52 -6.67 8.89 7.39
C VAL A 52 -6.64 10.04 8.40
N PRO A 53 -5.84 9.95 9.48
CA PRO A 53 -5.70 11.05 10.43
C PRO A 53 -5.15 12.34 9.78
N ASN A 54 -5.67 13.51 10.18
CA ASN A 54 -5.31 14.82 9.61
C ASN A 54 -3.82 15.19 9.58
N HIS A 55 -2.99 14.57 10.42
CA HIS A 55 -1.54 14.84 10.46
C HIS A 55 -0.74 14.00 9.46
N MET A 56 -1.41 13.11 8.73
CA MET A 56 -0.82 12.25 7.72
C MET A 56 -1.27 12.64 6.33
N THR A 57 -0.44 12.30 5.35
CA THR A 57 -0.78 12.41 3.94
C THR A 57 -1.17 11.06 3.36
N LEU A 58 -2.14 11.07 2.45
CA LEU A 58 -2.52 9.91 1.64
C LEU A 58 -2.22 10.25 0.18
N ASN A 59 -1.43 9.40 -0.48
CA ASN A 59 -1.25 9.46 -1.92
C ASN A 59 -1.70 8.15 -2.56
N ILE A 60 -2.30 8.26 -3.73
CA ILE A 60 -2.79 7.12 -4.51
C ILE A 60 -2.16 7.23 -5.88
N PHE A 61 -1.46 6.18 -6.29
CA PHE A 61 -0.72 6.13 -7.54
C PHE A 61 -1.09 4.87 -8.33
N ASN A 62 -1.05 4.98 -9.65
CA ASN A 62 -0.90 3.80 -10.49
C ASN A 62 0.53 3.23 -10.36
N VAL A 63 0.75 2.02 -10.85
CA VAL A 63 2.05 1.34 -10.72
C VAL A 63 3.19 2.12 -11.38
N ALA A 64 2.95 2.73 -12.55
CA ALA A 64 3.96 3.49 -13.27
C ALA A 64 4.40 4.74 -12.49
N GLN A 65 3.44 5.50 -11.96
CA GLN A 65 3.69 6.64 -11.08
C GLN A 65 4.42 6.22 -9.81
N ALA A 66 4.02 5.10 -9.21
CA ALA A 66 4.65 4.59 -8.01
C ALA A 66 6.13 4.22 -8.24
N ILE A 67 6.48 3.63 -9.39
CA ILE A 67 7.88 3.34 -9.73
C ILE A 67 8.70 4.63 -9.78
N ASP A 68 8.20 5.67 -10.45
CA ASP A 68 8.89 6.95 -10.58
C ASP A 68 9.08 7.65 -9.22
N VAL A 69 8.01 7.71 -8.42
CA VAL A 69 8.05 8.34 -7.09
C VAL A 69 8.97 7.56 -6.14
N LEU A 70 8.80 6.23 -6.06
CA LEU A 70 9.53 5.40 -5.10
C LEU A 70 11.02 5.27 -5.43
N SER A 71 11.41 5.41 -6.70
CA SER A 71 12.82 5.43 -7.10
C SER A 71 13.55 6.67 -6.58
N ASN A 72 12.83 7.77 -6.32
CA ASN A 72 13.38 9.05 -5.90
C ASN A 72 13.13 9.38 -4.41
N VAL A 73 12.52 8.47 -3.64
CA VAL A 73 12.09 8.71 -2.25
C VAL A 73 13.20 9.23 -1.34
N LYS A 74 14.46 8.86 -1.55
CA LYS A 74 15.56 9.31 -0.66
C LYS A 74 15.93 10.79 -0.83
N ASP A 75 15.60 11.37 -1.99
CA ASP A 75 16.07 12.69 -2.42
C ASP A 75 14.93 13.72 -2.51
N ASP A 76 13.76 13.41 -1.96
CA ASP A 76 12.56 14.27 -2.01
C ASP A 76 12.63 15.50 -1.08
N GLY A 77 13.66 15.60 -0.24
CA GLY A 77 13.83 16.70 0.72
C GLY A 77 12.92 16.62 1.94
N GLU A 78 12.13 15.54 2.07
CA GLU A 78 11.25 15.27 3.20
C GLU A 78 11.87 14.23 4.16
N ASP A 79 11.22 14.00 5.31
CA ASP A 79 11.63 13.01 6.31
C ASP A 79 10.48 12.06 6.65
N ASP A 80 9.81 11.57 5.61
CA ASP A 80 8.62 10.75 5.81
C ASP A 80 8.91 9.29 6.13
N LYS A 81 8.07 8.75 7.01
CA LYS A 81 7.95 7.30 7.21
C LYS A 81 6.74 6.80 6.45
N ILE A 82 7.01 6.10 5.36
CA ILE A 82 6.01 5.74 4.36
C ILE A 82 5.49 4.32 4.62
N ILE A 83 4.17 4.17 4.65
CA ILE A 83 3.48 2.88 4.55
C ILE A 83 2.94 2.73 3.12
N ILE A 84 3.32 1.66 2.43
CA ILE A 84 2.77 1.29 1.13
C ILE A 84 1.72 0.19 1.31
N LEU A 85 0.55 0.39 0.70
CA LEU A 85 -0.56 -0.57 0.65
C LEU A 85 -0.89 -0.96 -0.79
N VAL A 86 -1.10 -2.26 -0.99
CA VAL A 86 -1.53 -2.83 -2.26
C VAL A 86 -2.59 -3.92 -2.02
N LYS A 87 -3.48 -4.15 -2.98
CA LYS A 87 -4.54 -5.17 -2.85
C LYS A 87 -4.09 -6.60 -3.22
N SER A 88 -2.92 -6.74 -3.84
CA SER A 88 -2.44 -8.03 -4.35
C SER A 88 -0.91 -8.02 -4.50
N PRO A 89 -0.27 -9.18 -4.72
CA PRO A 89 1.17 -9.24 -5.01
C PRO A 89 1.55 -8.71 -6.41
N ILE A 90 0.57 -8.51 -7.32
CA ILE A 90 0.86 -8.10 -8.71
C ILE A 90 1.57 -6.73 -8.77
N PRO A 91 1.07 -5.66 -8.13
CA PRO A 91 1.79 -4.38 -8.08
C PRO A 91 3.18 -4.51 -7.45
N VAL A 92 3.35 -5.35 -6.43
CA VAL A 92 4.67 -5.56 -5.77
C VAL A 92 5.68 -6.12 -6.76
N LEU A 93 5.27 -7.13 -7.53
CA LEU A 93 6.13 -7.72 -8.56
C LEU A 93 6.52 -6.69 -9.62
N ALA A 94 5.57 -5.86 -10.06
CA ALA A 94 5.83 -4.82 -11.05
C ALA A 94 6.79 -3.74 -10.50
N LEU A 95 6.66 -3.34 -9.24
CA LEU A 95 7.59 -2.40 -8.58
C LEU A 95 9.01 -2.98 -8.51
N LEU A 96 9.15 -4.25 -8.11
CA LEU A 96 10.44 -4.94 -8.07
C LEU A 96 11.08 -5.02 -9.47
N GLN A 97 10.29 -5.36 -10.49
CA GLN A 97 10.75 -5.37 -11.88
C GLN A 97 11.10 -3.97 -12.41
N GLY A 98 10.44 -2.94 -11.88
CA GLY A 98 10.73 -1.53 -12.14
C GLY A 98 11.95 -0.98 -11.39
N GLY A 99 12.65 -1.80 -10.61
CA GLY A 99 13.87 -1.41 -9.89
C GLY A 99 13.64 -0.83 -8.49
N VAL A 100 12.39 -0.84 -7.99
CA VAL A 100 12.09 -0.44 -6.61
C VAL A 100 12.41 -1.61 -5.69
N ASN A 101 13.39 -1.43 -4.81
CA ASN A 101 13.83 -2.48 -3.89
C ASN A 101 13.15 -2.37 -2.53
N PHE A 102 12.72 -3.51 -1.98
CA PHE A 102 12.16 -3.64 -0.64
C PHE A 102 12.80 -4.84 0.06
N GLU A 103 13.03 -4.75 1.36
CA GLU A 103 13.61 -5.85 2.15
C GLU A 103 12.54 -6.81 2.67
N GLU A 104 11.37 -6.28 3.01
CA GLU A 104 10.31 -7.04 3.66
C GLU A 104 8.94 -6.76 3.02
N LEU A 105 8.10 -7.80 2.98
CA LEU A 105 6.74 -7.74 2.47
C LEU A 105 5.79 -8.37 3.49
N ILE A 106 4.80 -7.60 3.97
CA ILE A 106 3.80 -8.09 4.90
C ILE A 106 2.56 -8.54 4.13
N VAL A 107 2.24 -9.83 4.20
CA VAL A 107 0.98 -10.35 3.65
C VAL A 107 -0.10 -10.27 4.72
N GLY A 108 -0.97 -9.28 4.57
CA GLY A 108 -2.02 -8.96 5.53
C GLY A 108 -3.27 -9.79 5.36
N GLY A 109 -4.12 -9.37 4.41
CA GLY A 109 -5.43 -9.98 4.15
C GLY A 109 -5.70 -10.03 2.66
N MET A 110 -6.06 -11.21 2.18
CA MET A 110 -6.52 -11.40 0.81
C MET A 110 -7.74 -12.32 0.90
N GLY A 111 -8.93 -11.76 0.66
CA GLY A 111 -10.20 -12.47 0.76
C GLY A 111 -10.41 -13.48 -0.36
N VAL A 112 -11.26 -14.46 -0.06
CA VAL A 112 -11.80 -15.40 -1.06
C VAL A 112 -12.67 -14.62 -2.04
N ASN A 113 -12.53 -14.94 -3.33
CA ASN A 113 -13.41 -14.46 -4.38
C ASN A 113 -13.53 -15.56 -5.45
N GLU A 114 -14.18 -15.27 -6.58
CA GLU A 114 -14.37 -16.26 -7.65
C GLU A 114 -13.06 -16.87 -8.19
N LYS A 115 -11.95 -16.13 -8.08
CA LYS A 115 -10.62 -16.54 -8.58
C LYS A 115 -9.72 -17.11 -7.48
N ARG A 116 -9.90 -16.70 -6.22
CA ARG A 116 -9.01 -17.03 -5.10
C ARG A 116 -9.64 -18.07 -4.17
N SER A 117 -8.89 -19.12 -3.86
CA SER A 117 -9.25 -20.13 -2.86
C SER A 117 -8.49 -19.90 -1.56
N ARG A 118 -9.06 -20.33 -0.42
CA ARG A 118 -8.44 -20.08 0.90
C ARG A 118 -7.09 -20.82 1.00
N LEU A 119 -6.05 -20.06 1.32
CA LEU A 119 -4.71 -20.56 1.60
C LEU A 119 -4.48 -20.71 3.12
N TYR A 120 -4.76 -19.66 3.89
CA TYR A 120 -4.55 -19.64 5.34
C TYR A 120 -5.39 -18.58 6.04
N ARG A 121 -6.21 -18.96 7.04
CA ARG A 121 -7.08 -18.05 7.84
C ARG A 121 -7.78 -16.97 6.99
N ASN A 122 -7.19 -15.78 6.89
CA ASN A 122 -7.66 -14.58 6.19
C ASN A 122 -6.92 -14.29 4.87
N LEU A 123 -6.19 -15.28 4.35
CA LEU A 123 -5.45 -15.27 3.10
C LEU A 123 -6.04 -16.31 2.14
N ALA A 124 -6.31 -15.86 0.93
CA ALA A 124 -6.75 -16.62 -0.21
C ALA A 124 -5.89 -16.22 -1.42
N ALA A 125 -5.58 -17.20 -2.25
CA ALA A 125 -4.72 -17.03 -3.41
C ALA A 125 -5.24 -17.85 -4.60
N SER A 126 -4.74 -17.51 -5.77
CA SER A 126 -4.88 -18.25 -7.02
C SER A 126 -3.51 -18.71 -7.49
N ASP A 127 -3.48 -19.74 -8.33
CA ASP A 127 -2.24 -20.19 -9.00
C ASP A 127 -1.76 -19.24 -10.10
N VAL A 128 -2.56 -18.20 -10.39
CA VAL A 128 -2.36 -17.19 -11.44
C VAL A 128 -2.45 -15.80 -10.83
#